data_AF-A0A154MEA1-F1
#
_entry.id   AF-A0A154MEA1-F1
#
_cell.length_a   1.000
_cell.length_b   1.000
_cell.length_c   1.000
_cell.angle_alpha   90.00
_cell.angle_beta   90.00
_cell.angle_gamma   90.00
#
_symmetry.space_group_name_H-M   'P 1'
#
loop_
_entity.id
_entity.type
_entity.pdbx_description
1 polymer ?
#
loop_
_entity_poly.entity_id
_entity_poly.type
_entity_poly.pdbx_seq_one_letter_code
_entity_poly.pdbx_strand_id
1 'polypeptide(L)'
;MRDVLFAAADIWMIAVGLICGVKFIRDHHNYLIGLEWIIMGVSGINFLIYGVTKAGPDSPAHHIAFFLDAFSRSIGFTLILVLGLLVLTHRYKPTTRVEVGAFALAAILGFLLSEFAEEIGTPGKVFFLITALATCGFLCFFAWRLAKVGERAHAAWVAGATALNVAVASIYDFWRIPGDDADHTRFYIFALFTWGLAMLVIYRAYAAFVAHNKRVDARLNPITTAPTPRIETA
;
A
#
# COMPACT_ATOMS: atom_id res chain seq x y z
N MET A 1 5.30 -16.33 -22.89
CA MET A 1 4.00 -16.06 -22.22
C MET A 1 4.18 -15.62 -20.76
N ARG A 2 5.06 -16.26 -19.97
CA ARG A 2 5.32 -15.85 -18.57
C ARG A 2 5.87 -14.43 -18.46
N ASP A 3 6.88 -14.08 -19.25
CA ASP A 3 7.48 -12.73 -19.22
C ASP A 3 6.47 -11.62 -19.56
N VAL A 4 5.52 -11.91 -20.45
CA VAL A 4 4.42 -10.99 -20.79
C VAL A 4 3.45 -10.84 -19.62
N LEU A 5 3.11 -11.94 -18.94
CA LEU A 5 2.25 -11.89 -17.75
C LEU A 5 2.94 -11.19 -16.58
N PHE A 6 4.25 -11.38 -16.42
CA PHE A 6 5.07 -10.68 -15.45
C PHE A 6 5.05 -9.18 -15.71
N ALA A 7 5.40 -8.76 -16.94
CA ALA A 7 5.38 -7.35 -17.32
C ALA A 7 3.97 -6.75 -17.17
N ALA A 8 2.92 -7.48 -17.53
CA ALA A 8 1.54 -7.02 -17.37
C ALA A 8 1.15 -6.84 -15.90
N ALA A 9 1.53 -7.78 -15.02
CA ALA A 9 1.29 -7.68 -13.59
C ALA A 9 2.06 -6.52 -12.95
N ASP A 10 3.30 -6.28 -13.39
CA ASP A 10 4.11 -5.16 -12.92
C ASP A 10 3.54 -3.82 -13.39
N ILE A 11 3.24 -3.69 -14.68
CA ILE A 11 2.59 -2.49 -15.25
C ILE A 11 1.27 -2.20 -14.54
N TRP A 12 0.48 -3.22 -14.21
CA TRP A 12 -0.72 -3.09 -13.40
C TRP A 12 -0.41 -2.48 -12.02
N MET A 13 0.56 -3.06 -11.30
CA MET A 13 0.98 -2.56 -9.99
C MET A 13 1.47 -1.11 -10.08
N ILE A 14 2.34 -0.80 -11.04
CA ILE A 14 2.88 0.54 -11.30
C ILE A 14 1.75 1.54 -11.55
N ALA A 15 0.85 1.21 -12.48
CA ALA A 15 -0.26 2.09 -12.84
C ALA A 15 -1.16 2.37 -11.64
N VAL A 16 -1.51 1.34 -10.86
CA VAL A 16 -2.32 1.54 -9.66
C VAL A 16 -1.59 2.36 -8.61
N GLY A 17 -0.31 2.07 -8.34
CA GLY A 17 0.52 2.78 -7.37
C GLY A 17 0.61 4.27 -7.70
N LEU A 18 1.00 4.61 -8.93
CA LEU A 18 1.12 6.01 -9.34
C LEU A 18 -0.24 6.74 -9.38
N ILE A 19 -1.27 6.13 -9.98
CA ILE A 19 -2.58 6.78 -10.12
C ILE A 19 -3.26 6.96 -8.76
N CYS A 20 -3.31 5.91 -7.95
CA CYS A 20 -3.98 5.98 -6.64
C CYS A 20 -3.14 6.80 -5.64
N GLY A 21 -1.81 6.73 -5.70
CA GLY A 21 -0.93 7.55 -4.88
C GLY A 21 -1.13 9.04 -5.11
N VAL A 22 -1.16 9.48 -6.38
CA VAL A 22 -1.48 10.87 -6.74
C VAL A 22 -2.88 11.26 -6.27
N LYS A 23 -3.88 10.38 -6.40
CA LYS A 23 -5.24 10.65 -5.92
C LYS A 23 -5.34 10.75 -4.40
N PHE A 24 -4.59 9.96 -3.64
CA PHE A 24 -4.51 10.11 -2.18
C PHE A 24 -3.99 11.49 -1.77
N ILE A 25 -2.97 11.99 -2.47
CA ILE A 25 -2.39 13.31 -2.20
C ILE A 25 -3.39 14.41 -2.59
N ARG A 26 -3.95 14.34 -3.80
CA ARG A 26 -4.79 15.41 -4.36
C ARG A 26 -6.19 15.46 -3.75
N ASP A 27 -6.85 14.31 -3.59
CA ASP A 27 -8.27 14.25 -3.21
C ASP A 27 -8.46 14.15 -1.69
N HIS A 28 -7.44 13.69 -0.97
CA HIS A 28 -7.54 13.35 0.45
C HIS A 28 -6.45 13.98 1.32
N HIS A 29 -5.44 14.64 0.73
CA HIS A 29 -4.28 15.21 1.43
C HIS A 29 -3.61 14.21 2.39
N ASN A 30 -3.63 12.92 2.04
CA ASN A 30 -3.02 11.86 2.82
C ASN A 30 -1.65 11.53 2.22
N TYR A 31 -0.63 12.27 2.66
CA TYR A 31 0.74 12.14 2.13
C TYR A 31 1.39 10.82 2.53
N LEU A 32 1.07 10.27 3.71
CA LEU A 32 1.56 8.96 4.17
C LEU A 32 1.26 7.85 3.15
N ILE A 33 -0.03 7.60 2.89
CA ILE A 33 -0.43 6.54 1.93
C ILE A 33 -0.07 6.95 0.50
N GLY A 34 -0.25 8.22 0.16
CA GLY A 34 -0.04 8.71 -1.20
C GLY A 34 1.40 8.55 -1.68
N LEU A 35 2.39 8.92 -0.85
CA LEU A 35 3.80 8.78 -1.18
C LEU A 35 4.22 7.31 -1.17
N GLU A 36 3.73 6.50 -0.24
CA GLU A 36 4.01 5.06 -0.21
C GLU A 36 3.58 4.36 -1.51
N TRP A 37 2.39 4.68 -2.01
CA TRP A 37 1.89 4.14 -3.28
C TRP A 37 2.78 4.53 -4.46
N ILE A 38 3.29 5.77 -4.46
CA ILE A 38 4.22 6.26 -5.48
C ILE A 38 5.56 5.53 -5.36
N ILE A 39 6.08 5.35 -4.14
CA ILE A 39 7.31 4.60 -3.88
C ILE A 39 7.20 3.18 -4.43
N MET A 40 6.10 2.49 -4.17
CA MET A 40 5.86 1.15 -4.75
C MET A 40 5.74 1.18 -6.28
N GLY A 41 5.12 2.22 -6.85
CA GLY A 41 5.09 2.40 -8.30
C GLY A 41 6.50 2.62 -8.90
N VAL A 42 7.34 3.40 -8.24
CA VAL A 42 8.74 3.64 -8.64
C VAL A 42 9.58 2.37 -8.46
N SER A 43 9.34 1.60 -7.40
CA SER A 43 9.94 0.27 -7.21
C SER A 43 9.62 -0.65 -8.39
N GLY A 44 8.34 -0.76 -8.76
CA GLY A 44 7.89 -1.54 -9.93
C GLY A 44 8.52 -1.06 -11.24
N ILE A 45 8.69 0.24 -11.46
CA ILE A 45 9.38 0.74 -12.66
C ILE A 45 10.82 0.21 -12.74
N ASN A 46 11.56 0.28 -11.63
CA ASN A 46 12.93 -0.21 -11.57
C ASN A 46 12.98 -1.74 -11.73
N PHE A 47 12.02 -2.45 -11.13
CA PHE A 47 11.89 -3.90 -11.26
C PHE A 47 11.57 -4.33 -12.69
N LEU A 48 10.70 -3.61 -13.39
CA LEU A 48 10.39 -3.83 -14.80
C LEU A 48 11.61 -3.56 -15.69
N ILE A 49 12.33 -2.47 -15.46
CA ILE A 49 13.57 -2.15 -16.19
C ILE A 49 14.58 -3.28 -15.99
N TYR A 50 14.81 -3.70 -14.75
CA TYR A 50 15.69 -4.82 -14.40
C TYR A 50 15.28 -6.10 -15.14
N GLY A 51 14.01 -6.48 -15.07
CA GLY A 51 13.48 -7.70 -15.70
C GLY A 51 13.52 -7.68 -17.24
N VAL A 52 13.18 -6.55 -17.87
CA VAL A 52 13.17 -6.41 -19.34
C VAL A 52 14.57 -6.33 -19.92
N THR A 53 15.46 -5.59 -19.27
CA THR A 53 16.86 -5.47 -19.72
C THR A 53 17.70 -6.70 -19.38
N LYS A 54 17.18 -7.59 -18.51
CA LYS A 54 17.92 -8.72 -17.92
C LYS A 54 19.26 -8.27 -17.35
N ALA A 55 19.27 -7.08 -16.75
CA ALA A 55 20.46 -6.53 -16.13
C ALA A 55 20.90 -7.45 -14.97
N GLY A 56 22.19 -7.49 -14.67
CA GLY A 56 22.69 -8.29 -13.56
C GLY A 56 22.24 -7.76 -12.20
N PRO A 57 22.41 -8.55 -11.12
CA PRO A 57 22.12 -8.13 -9.74
C PRO A 57 22.87 -6.86 -9.34
N ASP A 58 24.06 -6.60 -9.91
CA ASP A 58 24.87 -5.39 -9.66
C ASP A 58 24.30 -4.12 -10.33
N SER A 59 23.16 -4.21 -11.00
CA SER A 59 22.58 -3.08 -11.72
C SER A 59 21.93 -2.08 -10.76
N PRO A 60 22.05 -0.75 -11.02
CA PRO A 60 21.38 0.25 -10.20
C PRO A 60 19.86 0.05 -10.10
N ALA A 61 19.22 -0.42 -11.18
CA ALA A 61 17.80 -0.72 -11.19
C ALA A 61 17.43 -1.85 -10.21
N HIS A 62 18.26 -2.89 -10.11
CA HIS A 62 18.07 -3.96 -9.14
C HIS A 62 18.19 -3.44 -7.70
N HIS A 63 19.28 -2.72 -7.39
CA HIS A 63 19.51 -2.18 -6.05
C HIS A 63 18.39 -1.22 -5.61
N ILE A 64 17.93 -0.34 -6.51
CA ILE A 64 16.82 0.58 -6.20
C ILE A 64 15.52 -0.20 -5.97
N ALA A 65 15.16 -1.15 -6.85
CA ALA A 65 13.95 -1.95 -6.68
C ALA A 65 13.98 -2.74 -5.36
N PHE A 66 15.11 -3.38 -5.05
CA PHE A 66 15.27 -4.18 -3.85
C PHE A 66 15.22 -3.33 -2.57
N PHE A 67 15.87 -2.17 -2.57
CA PHE A 67 15.79 -1.19 -1.48
C PHE A 67 14.36 -0.70 -1.25
N LEU A 68 13.64 -0.30 -2.32
CA LEU A 68 12.28 0.21 -2.19
C LEU A 68 11.28 -0.90 -1.81
N ASP A 69 11.48 -2.15 -2.25
CA ASP A 69 10.71 -3.30 -1.75
C ASP A 69 10.93 -3.51 -0.26
N ALA A 70 12.18 -3.51 0.21
CA ALA A 70 12.53 -3.65 1.63
C ALA A 70 11.97 -2.49 2.47
N PHE A 71 12.04 -1.26 1.97
CA PHE A 71 11.41 -0.07 2.55
C PHE A 71 9.92 -0.30 2.78
N SER A 72 9.21 -0.72 1.73
CA SER A 72 7.76 -0.87 1.75
C SER A 72 7.33 -2.04 2.64
N ARG A 73 8.00 -3.19 2.55
CA ARG A 73 7.69 -4.37 3.37
C ARG A 73 8.02 -4.17 4.85
N SER A 74 8.99 -3.32 5.17
CA SER A 74 9.37 -3.07 6.56
C SER A 74 8.42 -2.07 7.25
N ILE A 75 8.35 -0.83 6.75
CA ILE A 75 7.68 0.30 7.42
C ILE A 75 6.67 0.99 6.50
N GLY A 76 6.85 0.96 5.19
CA GLY A 76 5.98 1.64 4.22
C GLY A 76 4.55 1.09 4.17
N PHE A 77 4.37 -0.09 3.58
CA PHE A 77 3.11 -0.82 3.52
C PHE A 77 2.68 -1.41 4.87
N THR A 78 3.28 -0.96 5.97
CA THR A 78 2.99 -1.43 7.33
C THR A 78 2.64 -0.25 8.22
N LEU A 79 3.61 0.38 8.88
CA LEU A 79 3.41 1.51 9.78
C LEU A 79 2.84 2.73 9.04
N ILE A 80 3.42 3.14 7.91
CA ILE A 80 2.97 4.32 7.15
C ILE A 80 1.54 4.11 6.65
N LEU A 81 1.23 2.92 6.13
CA LEU A 81 -0.13 2.54 5.76
C LEU A 81 -1.10 2.64 6.95
N VAL A 82 -0.75 2.04 8.10
CA VAL A 82 -1.58 2.07 9.31
C VAL A 82 -1.83 3.52 9.76
N LEU A 83 -0.78 4.34 9.89
CA LEU A 83 -0.90 5.74 10.27
C LEU A 83 -1.82 6.50 9.31
N GLY A 84 -1.67 6.26 8.01
CA GLY A 84 -2.53 6.83 6.98
C GLY A 84 -4.00 6.42 7.11
N LEU A 85 -4.29 5.17 7.48
CA LEU A 85 -5.66 4.68 7.71
C LEU A 85 -6.23 5.14 9.06
N LEU A 86 -5.39 5.45 10.05
CA LEU A 86 -5.81 6.05 11.31
C LEU A 86 -6.36 7.47 11.12
N VAL A 87 -5.90 8.20 10.10
CA VAL A 87 -6.49 9.50 9.72
C VAL A 87 -7.99 9.37 9.48
N LEU A 88 -8.37 8.28 8.81
CA LEU A 88 -9.75 8.02 8.43
C LEU A 88 -10.57 7.38 9.56
N THR A 89 -10.00 6.37 10.21
CA THR A 89 -10.72 5.53 11.18
C THR A 89 -10.83 6.15 12.56
N HIS A 90 -9.84 6.96 12.96
CA HIS A 90 -9.69 7.53 14.30
C HIS A 90 -9.54 9.05 14.29
N ARG A 91 -9.69 9.72 13.12
CA ARG A 91 -9.46 11.16 12.96
C ARG A 91 -8.06 11.60 13.40
N TYR A 92 -7.09 10.70 13.30
CA TYR A 92 -5.71 10.99 13.60
C TYR A 92 -5.18 12.09 12.68
N LYS A 93 -4.41 13.04 13.23
CA LYS A 93 -3.78 14.11 12.47
C LYS A 93 -2.27 13.97 12.63
N PRO A 94 -1.58 13.24 11.74
CA PRO A 94 -0.13 13.14 11.81
C PRO A 94 0.48 14.53 11.69
N THR A 95 1.45 14.82 12.54
CA THR A 95 2.26 16.02 12.38
C THR A 95 3.31 15.78 11.31
N THR A 96 3.79 16.83 10.65
CA THR A 96 4.86 16.72 9.64
C THR A 96 6.10 16.00 10.19
N ARG A 97 6.40 16.14 11.49
CA ARG A 97 7.51 15.42 12.14
C ARG A 97 7.28 13.90 12.17
N VAL A 98 6.04 13.47 12.42
CA VAL A 98 5.69 12.04 12.41
C VAL A 98 5.73 11.50 10.99
N GLU A 99 5.23 12.24 10.01
CA GLU A 99 5.28 11.82 8.61
C GLU A 99 6.73 11.65 8.14
N VAL A 100 7.55 12.70 8.28
CA VAL A 100 8.97 12.67 7.91
C VAL A 100 9.72 11.60 8.69
N GLY A 101 9.46 11.47 10.00
CA GLY A 101 10.08 10.45 10.84
C GLY A 101 9.74 9.03 10.40
N ALA A 102 8.50 8.77 9.98
CA ALA A 102 8.10 7.46 9.48
C ALA A 102 8.80 7.12 8.16
N PHE A 103 8.86 8.06 7.21
CA PHE A 103 9.60 7.87 5.94
C PHE A 103 11.11 7.72 6.16
N ALA A 104 11.69 8.49 7.09
CA ALA A 104 13.10 8.38 7.43
C ALA A 104 13.42 7.03 8.08
N LEU A 105 12.59 6.58 9.01
CA LEU A 105 12.72 5.25 9.62
C LEU A 105 12.62 4.14 8.57
N ALA A 106 11.65 4.25 7.67
CA ALA A 106 11.48 3.32 6.56
C ALA A 106 12.70 3.31 5.62
N ALA A 107 13.29 4.46 5.34
CA ALA A 107 14.50 4.57 4.51
C ALA A 107 15.70 3.91 5.19
N ILE A 108 15.93 4.19 6.47
CA ILE A 108 17.04 3.59 7.22
C ILE A 108 16.86 2.08 7.31
N LEU A 109 15.67 1.62 7.70
CA LEU A 109 15.43 0.19 7.88
C LEU A 109 15.39 -0.57 6.55
N GLY A 110 14.79 0.02 5.51
CA GLY A 110 14.82 -0.50 4.15
C GLY A 110 16.25 -0.66 3.65
N PHE A 111 17.11 0.34 3.87
CA PHE A 111 18.53 0.29 3.49
C PHE A 111 19.26 -0.82 4.24
N LEU A 112 19.10 -0.91 5.56
CA LEU A 112 19.75 -1.95 6.36
C LEU A 112 19.29 -3.36 5.94
N LEU A 113 17.99 -3.54 5.69
CA LEU A 113 17.43 -4.84 5.33
C LEU A 113 17.74 -5.24 3.88
N SER A 114 17.97 -4.28 2.98
CA SER A 114 18.37 -4.57 1.60
C SER A 114 19.87 -4.78 1.46
N GLU A 115 20.69 -3.92 2.07
CA GLU A 115 22.14 -3.97 1.94
C GLU A 115 22.73 -5.16 2.68
N PHE A 116 22.24 -5.43 3.89
CA PHE A 116 22.73 -6.53 4.74
C PHE A 116 21.81 -7.75 4.69
N ALA A 117 21.11 -7.97 3.58
CA ALA A 117 20.11 -9.03 3.46
C ALA A 117 20.72 -10.43 3.69
N GLU A 118 21.95 -10.66 3.21
CA GLU A 118 22.65 -11.93 3.36
C GLU A 118 23.12 -12.16 4.81
N GLU A 119 23.68 -11.13 5.45
CA GLU A 119 24.17 -11.19 6.83
C GLU A 119 23.04 -11.29 7.85
N ILE A 120 21.94 -10.58 7.62
CA ILE A 120 20.75 -10.64 8.46
C ILE A 120 20.05 -11.99 8.28
N GLY A 121 19.99 -12.52 7.04
CA GLY A 121 19.45 -13.83 6.73
C GLY A 121 18.02 -14.06 7.22
N THR A 122 17.78 -15.19 7.88
CA THR A 122 16.44 -15.63 8.33
C THR A 122 15.72 -14.63 9.25
N PRO A 123 16.37 -14.01 10.26
CA PRO A 123 15.76 -12.94 11.05
C PRO A 123 15.07 -11.83 10.23
N GLY A 124 15.68 -11.37 9.14
CA GLY A 124 15.10 -10.32 8.28
C GLY A 124 13.83 -10.78 7.57
N LYS A 125 13.84 -12.01 7.06
CA LYS A 125 12.67 -12.67 6.46
C LYS A 125 11.51 -12.80 7.46
N VAL A 126 11.82 -13.23 8.69
CA VAL A 126 10.84 -13.33 9.77
C VAL A 126 10.28 -11.97 10.15
N PHE A 127 11.13 -10.93 10.17
CA PHE A 127 10.69 -9.56 10.41
C PHE A 127 9.69 -9.07 9.34
N PHE A 128 9.97 -9.30 8.05
CA PHE A 128 9.02 -8.97 6.97
C PHE A 128 7.69 -9.72 7.11
N LEU A 129 7.73 -11.01 7.49
CA LEU A 129 6.50 -11.77 7.71
C LEU A 129 5.69 -11.23 8.89
N ILE A 130 6.33 -10.95 10.02
CA ILE A 130 5.64 -10.43 11.22
C ILE A 130 4.98 -9.08 10.91
N THR A 131 5.70 -8.18 10.25
CA THR A 131 5.19 -6.85 9.89
C THR A 131 4.04 -6.94 8.87
N ALA A 132 4.14 -7.85 7.89
CA ALA A 132 3.05 -8.14 6.97
C ALA A 132 1.81 -8.70 7.70
N LEU A 133 1.97 -9.66 8.61
CA LEU A 133 0.86 -10.26 9.37
C LEU A 133 0.20 -9.24 10.32
N ALA A 134 1.00 -8.40 11.00
CA ALA A 134 0.48 -7.32 11.83
C ALA A 134 -0.36 -6.34 11.00
N THR A 135 0.12 -5.97 9.82
CA THR A 135 -0.61 -5.12 8.86
C THR A 135 -1.90 -5.79 8.41
N CYS A 136 -1.86 -7.08 8.08
CA CYS A 136 -3.06 -7.84 7.71
C CYS A 136 -4.08 -7.87 8.85
N GLY A 137 -3.64 -8.00 10.11
CA GLY A 137 -4.51 -7.88 11.28
C GLY A 137 -5.21 -6.52 11.34
N PHE A 138 -4.49 -5.43 11.07
CA PHE A 138 -5.08 -4.09 10.98
C PHE A 138 -6.03 -3.94 9.78
N LEU A 139 -5.71 -4.52 8.62
CA LEU A 139 -6.59 -4.48 7.46
C LEU A 139 -7.89 -5.28 7.68
N CYS A 140 -7.84 -6.39 8.43
CA CYS A 140 -9.04 -7.09 8.90
C CYS A 140 -9.90 -6.18 9.80
N PHE A 141 -9.27 -5.43 10.72
CA PHE A 141 -9.98 -4.41 11.49
C PHE A 141 -10.60 -3.33 10.59
N PHE A 142 -9.86 -2.84 9.58
CA PHE A 142 -10.37 -1.84 8.64
C PHE A 142 -11.55 -2.37 7.81
N ALA A 143 -11.47 -3.61 7.32
CA ALA A 143 -12.58 -4.30 6.66
C ALA A 143 -13.81 -4.44 7.57
N TRP A 144 -13.61 -4.79 8.84
CA TRP A 144 -14.69 -4.82 9.81
C TRP A 144 -15.32 -3.44 10.03
N ARG A 145 -14.51 -2.37 10.11
CA ARG A 145 -15.02 -0.98 10.19
C ARG A 145 -15.83 -0.59 8.97
N LEU A 146 -15.40 -0.96 7.76
CA LEU A 146 -16.14 -0.75 6.51
C LEU A 146 -17.50 -1.45 6.54
N ALA A 147 -17.54 -2.71 6.97
CA ALA A 147 -18.79 -3.46 7.09
C ALA A 147 -19.75 -2.80 8.10
N LYS A 148 -19.22 -2.26 9.21
CA LYS A 148 -20.01 -1.54 10.23
C LYS A 148 -20.63 -0.24 9.71
N VAL A 149 -20.00 0.44 8.75
CA VAL A 149 -20.53 1.67 8.14
C VAL A 149 -21.39 1.43 6.89
N GLY A 150 -21.67 0.16 6.59
CA GLY A 150 -22.54 -0.26 5.46
C GLY A 150 -21.79 -0.55 4.16
N GLU A 151 -20.48 -0.32 4.10
CA GLU A 151 -19.64 -0.51 2.89
C GLU A 151 -19.19 -1.98 2.74
N ARG A 152 -20.16 -2.91 2.67
CA ARG A 152 -19.91 -4.37 2.71
C ARG A 152 -19.12 -4.90 1.52
N ALA A 153 -19.34 -4.36 0.32
CA ALA A 153 -18.61 -4.78 -0.87
C ALA A 153 -17.12 -4.40 -0.76
N HIS A 154 -16.82 -3.18 -0.32
CA HIS A 154 -15.44 -2.75 -0.06
C HIS A 154 -14.78 -3.55 1.06
N ALA A 155 -15.53 -3.87 2.13
CA ALA A 155 -15.04 -4.74 3.19
C ALA A 155 -14.64 -6.13 2.66
N ALA A 156 -15.47 -6.74 1.81
CA ALA A 156 -15.17 -8.05 1.22
C ALA A 156 -13.94 -8.02 0.32
N TRP A 157 -13.79 -6.97 -0.51
CA TRP A 157 -12.60 -6.80 -1.36
C TRP A 157 -11.32 -6.58 -0.54
N VAL A 158 -11.38 -5.77 0.52
CA VAL A 158 -10.23 -5.57 1.43
C VAL A 158 -9.88 -6.88 2.12
N ALA A 159 -10.86 -7.64 2.62
CA ALA A 159 -10.63 -8.94 3.25
C ALA A 159 -10.00 -9.95 2.26
N GLY A 160 -10.51 -10.02 1.03
CA GLY A 160 -9.96 -10.88 -0.02
C GLY A 160 -8.52 -10.52 -0.39
N ALA A 161 -8.22 -9.24 -0.61
CA ALA A 161 -6.86 -8.77 -0.87
C ALA A 161 -5.93 -9.00 0.33
N THR A 162 -6.44 -8.88 1.56
CA THR A 162 -5.67 -9.18 2.78
C THR A 162 -5.31 -10.66 2.86
N ALA A 163 -6.24 -11.56 2.55
CA ALA A 163 -5.96 -12.99 2.51
C ALA A 163 -4.91 -13.35 1.44
N LEU A 164 -4.97 -12.72 0.27
CA LEU A 164 -3.95 -12.88 -0.77
C LEU A 164 -2.59 -12.34 -0.31
N ASN A 165 -2.54 -11.19 0.38
CA ASN A 165 -1.31 -10.65 0.94
C ASN A 165 -0.68 -11.57 1.99
N VAL A 166 -1.48 -12.24 2.84
CA VAL A 166 -0.97 -13.25 3.77
C VAL A 166 -0.33 -14.41 3.02
N ALA A 167 -0.97 -14.88 1.95
CA ALA A 167 -0.41 -15.93 1.11
C ALA A 167 0.90 -15.49 0.44
N VAL A 168 0.93 -14.30 -0.18
CA VAL A 168 2.15 -13.73 -0.77
C VAL A 168 3.26 -13.62 0.27
N ALA A 169 3.00 -13.04 1.44
CA ALA A 169 4.02 -12.86 2.48
C ALA A 169 4.56 -14.18 3.03
N SER A 170 3.70 -15.19 3.15
CA SER A 170 4.11 -16.54 3.60
C SER A 170 4.94 -17.27 2.54
N ILE A 171 4.68 -17.00 1.25
CA ILE A 171 5.43 -17.62 0.16
C ILE A 171 6.76 -16.91 -0.07
N TYR A 172 6.76 -15.58 -0.07
CA TYR A 172 7.87 -14.70 -0.49
C TYR A 172 9.24 -15.21 -0.07
N ASP A 173 9.43 -15.45 1.23
CA ASP A 173 10.74 -15.76 1.79
C ASP A 173 10.88 -17.20 2.30
N PHE A 174 9.77 -17.94 2.41
CA PHE A 174 9.72 -19.23 3.13
C PHE A 174 9.30 -20.42 2.28
N TRP A 175 8.61 -20.21 1.16
CA TRP A 175 8.11 -21.30 0.32
C TRP A 175 8.41 -21.08 -1.15
N ARG A 176 8.90 -22.11 -1.82
CA ARG A 176 9.04 -22.10 -3.27
C ARG A 176 7.81 -22.74 -3.91
N ILE A 177 7.18 -22.03 -4.83
CA ILE A 177 6.03 -22.55 -5.59
C ILE A 177 6.53 -23.72 -6.47
N PRO A 178 5.92 -24.92 -6.39
CA PRO A 178 6.31 -26.04 -7.23
C PRO A 178 6.24 -25.71 -8.73
N GLY A 179 7.34 -25.97 -9.44
CA GLY A 179 7.47 -25.72 -10.88
C GLY A 179 7.71 -24.25 -11.27
N ASP A 180 7.95 -23.36 -10.31
CA ASP A 180 8.43 -22.01 -10.60
C ASP A 180 9.87 -22.04 -11.16
N ASP A 181 10.21 -21.06 -11.98
CA ASP A 181 11.55 -20.96 -12.57
C ASP A 181 12.60 -20.43 -11.58
N ALA A 182 13.86 -20.38 -12.01
CA ALA A 182 14.99 -19.92 -11.20
C ALA A 182 14.75 -18.49 -10.67
N ASP A 183 14.13 -17.65 -11.50
CA ASP A 183 13.84 -16.25 -11.24
C ASP A 183 12.52 -16.01 -10.48
N HIS A 184 11.83 -17.09 -10.06
CA HIS A 184 10.57 -17.02 -9.33
C HIS A 184 9.46 -16.23 -10.05
N THR A 185 9.42 -16.31 -11.38
CA THR A 185 8.56 -15.48 -12.22
C THR A 185 7.08 -15.68 -11.90
N ARG A 186 6.64 -16.90 -11.59
CA ARG A 186 5.23 -17.15 -11.25
C ARG A 186 4.86 -16.53 -9.91
N PHE A 187 5.74 -16.65 -8.93
CA PHE A 187 5.58 -15.97 -7.65
C PHE A 187 5.46 -14.46 -7.87
N TYR A 188 6.38 -13.84 -8.62
CA TYR A 188 6.33 -12.40 -8.85
C TYR A 188 5.08 -11.96 -9.62
N ILE A 189 4.61 -12.72 -10.62
CA ILE A 189 3.32 -12.43 -11.28
C ILE A 189 2.20 -12.34 -10.24
N PHE A 190 2.10 -13.33 -9.36
CA PHE A 190 1.07 -13.39 -8.33
C PHE A 190 1.23 -12.27 -7.29
N ALA A 191 2.47 -12.01 -6.84
CA ALA A 191 2.79 -10.98 -5.87
C ALA A 191 2.47 -9.58 -6.41
N LEU A 192 2.99 -9.22 -7.60
CA LEU A 192 2.77 -7.91 -8.22
C LEU A 192 1.30 -7.63 -8.48
N PHE A 193 0.56 -8.63 -8.98
CA PHE A 193 -0.89 -8.51 -9.15
C PHE A 193 -1.60 -8.26 -7.82
N THR A 194 -1.23 -9.02 -6.78
CA THR A 194 -1.79 -8.89 -5.44
C THR A 194 -1.49 -7.53 -4.82
N TRP A 195 -0.26 -7.02 -4.95
CA TRP A 195 0.11 -5.67 -4.51
C TRP A 195 -0.72 -4.60 -5.22
N GLY A 196 -0.84 -4.68 -6.55
CA GLY A 196 -1.71 -3.79 -7.32
C GLY A 196 -3.18 -3.87 -6.90
N LEU A 197 -3.70 -5.07 -6.68
CA LEU A 197 -5.06 -5.27 -6.20
C LEU A 197 -5.25 -4.65 -4.80
N ALA A 198 -4.36 -4.93 -3.85
CA ALA A 198 -4.39 -4.39 -2.50
C ALA A 198 -4.38 -2.86 -2.52
N MET A 199 -3.48 -2.26 -3.32
CA MET A 199 -3.41 -0.82 -3.52
C MET A 199 -4.72 -0.22 -4.01
N LEU A 200 -5.34 -0.84 -5.01
CA LEU A 200 -6.59 -0.38 -5.59
C LEU A 200 -7.74 -0.50 -4.59
N VAL A 201 -7.92 -1.67 -3.99
CA VAL A 201 -9.08 -1.90 -3.10
C VAL A 201 -8.99 -1.05 -1.84
N ILE A 202 -7.79 -0.85 -1.28
CA ILE A 202 -7.58 0.04 -0.14
C ILE A 202 -7.93 1.47 -0.52
N TYR A 203 -7.48 1.96 -1.68
CA TYR A 203 -7.85 3.31 -2.14
C TYR A 203 -9.36 3.49 -2.33
N ARG A 204 -10.01 2.52 -3.00
CA ARG A 204 -11.47 2.56 -3.21
C ARG A 204 -12.24 2.53 -1.88
N ALA A 205 -11.83 1.65 -0.97
CA ALA A 205 -12.43 1.54 0.36
C ALA A 205 -12.20 2.81 1.20
N TYR A 206 -11.02 3.40 1.12
CA TYR A 206 -10.69 4.67 1.77
C TYR A 206 -11.63 5.78 1.27
N ALA A 207 -11.76 5.94 -0.05
CA ALA A 207 -12.63 6.95 -0.63
C ALA A 207 -14.10 6.77 -0.22
N ALA A 208 -14.59 5.52 -0.19
CA ALA A 208 -15.95 5.20 0.27
C ALA A 208 -16.16 5.60 1.74
N PHE A 209 -15.19 5.31 2.60
CA PHE A 209 -15.25 5.67 4.02
C PHE A 209 -15.17 7.20 4.21
N VAL A 210 -14.35 7.92 3.44
CA VAL A 210 -14.32 9.39 3.46
C VAL A 210 -15.70 9.96 3.10
N ALA A 211 -16.33 9.41 2.06
CA ALA A 211 -17.67 9.82 1.67
C ALA A 211 -18.69 9.55 2.79
N HIS A 212 -18.58 8.41 3.49
CA HIS A 212 -19.39 8.13 4.67
C HIS A 212 -19.19 9.16 5.79
N ASN A 213 -17.94 9.44 6.17
CA ASN A 213 -17.62 10.43 7.21
C ASN A 213 -18.19 11.81 6.88
N LYS A 214 -18.03 12.27 5.63
CA LYS A 214 -18.61 13.55 5.16
C LYS A 214 -20.14 13.59 5.30
N ARG A 215 -20.84 12.50 4.96
CA ARG A 215 -22.31 12.39 5.12
C ARG A 215 -22.73 12.46 6.59
N VAL A 216 -21.98 11.82 7.49
CA VAL A 216 -22.25 11.85 8.93
C VAL A 216 -22.02 13.25 9.49
N ASP A 217 -20.89 13.90 9.16
CA ASP A 217 -20.57 15.25 9.63
C ASP A 217 -21.60 16.28 9.15
N ALA A 218 -22.08 16.17 7.91
CA ALA A 218 -23.12 17.05 7.39
C ALA A 218 -24.47 16.91 8.12
N ARG A 219 -24.81 15.71 8.59
CA ARG A 219 -26.03 15.47 9.39
C ARG A 219 -25.94 16.06 10.80
N LEU A 220 -24.73 16.10 11.36
CA LEU A 220 -24.48 16.62 12.71
C LEU A 220 -24.42 18.16 12.75
N ASN A 221 -24.12 18.82 11.62
CA ASN A 221 -24.02 20.28 11.51
C ASN A 221 -25.00 20.88 10.47
N PRO A 222 -26.32 20.87 10.73
CA PRO A 222 -27.33 21.36 9.78
C PRO A 222 -27.35 22.90 9.57
N ILE A 223 -26.63 23.67 10.37
CA ILE A 223 -26.71 25.15 10.39
C ILE A 223 -26.06 25.80 9.15
N THR A 224 -25.24 25.07 8.39
CA THR A 224 -24.49 25.62 7.23
C THR A 224 -25.27 25.59 5.91
N THR A 225 -26.49 25.05 5.87
CA THR A 225 -27.28 24.90 4.62
C THR A 225 -28.57 25.73 4.57
N ALA A 226 -28.86 26.54 5.59
CA ALA A 226 -30.00 27.45 5.55
C ALA A 226 -29.64 28.70 4.71
N PRO A 227 -30.39 29.03 3.63
CA PRO A 227 -30.23 30.29 2.93
C PRO A 227 -30.54 31.44 3.90
N THR A 228 -29.64 32.42 3.98
CA THR A 228 -29.86 33.66 4.73
C THR A 228 -31.14 34.32 4.21
N PRO A 229 -32.11 34.70 5.06
CA PRO A 229 -33.30 35.41 4.62
C PRO A 229 -32.87 36.69 3.94
N ARG A 230 -33.28 36.89 2.69
CA ARG A 230 -33.08 38.13 1.96
C ARG A 230 -33.94 39.19 2.67
N ILE A 231 -33.30 40.08 3.42
CA ILE A 231 -33.98 41.26 3.97
C ILE A 231 -34.24 42.17 2.78
N GLU A 232 -35.48 42.14 2.26
CA GLU A 232 -35.98 43.16 1.35
C GLU A 232 -36.19 44.43 2.17
N THR A 233 -35.26 45.38 2.04
CA THR A 233 -35.49 46.75 2.47
C THR A 233 -36.32 47.46 1.42
N ALA A 234 -37.52 47.88 1.83
CA ALA A 234 -38.45 48.74 1.10
C ALA A 234 -37.90 50.15 0.88
#